data_AF-A0AAW2YAW4-F1
#
_entry.id   AF-A0AAW2YAW4-F1
#
_cell.length_a   1.000
_cell.length_b   1.000
_cell.length_c   1.000
_cell.angle_alpha   90.00
_cell.angle_beta   90.00
_cell.angle_gamma   90.00
#
_symmetry.space_group_name_H-M   'P 1'
#
loop_
_entity.id
_entity.type
_entity.pdbx_description
1 polymer ?
#
loop_
_entity_poly.entity_id
_entity_poly.type
_entity_poly.pdbx_seq_one_letter_code
_entity_poly.pdbx_strand_id
1 'polypeptide(L)'
;MEAEYIATSEAVKEAIWMKNYIQELGVVPSIIEPVVIFCDNNGVIAKAKEPRSNHHFKHILRRYHLLREMVSKSDCRMDRVSSEEKHSGSTY
;
A
#
# COMPACT_ATOMS: atom_id res chain seq x y z
N MET A 1 0.93 -11.24 9.74
CA MET A 1 2.00 -10.76 8.82
C MET A 1 1.81 -11.17 7.36
N GLU A 2 1.72 -12.45 7.00
CA GLU A 2 1.48 -12.85 5.59
C GLU A 2 0.12 -12.38 5.08
N ALA A 3 -0.96 -12.67 5.82
CA ALA A 3 -2.31 -12.22 5.46
C ALA A 3 -2.42 -10.69 5.34
N GLU A 4 -1.79 -9.94 6.26
CA GLU A 4 -1.78 -8.47 6.22
C GLU A 4 -0.97 -7.93 5.05
N TYR A 5 0.15 -8.58 4.69
CA TYR A 5 0.92 -8.22 3.50
C TYR A 5 0.12 -8.48 2.21
N ILE A 6 -0.62 -9.59 2.14
CA ILE A 6 -1.51 -9.91 1.02
C ILE A 6 -2.63 -8.86 0.93
N ALA A 7 -3.35 -8.62 2.03
CA ALA A 7 -4.43 -7.63 2.08
C ALA A 7 -3.95 -6.22 1.68
N THR A 8 -2.79 -5.80 2.20
CA THR A 8 -2.18 -4.52 1.82
C THR A 8 -1.82 -4.51 0.34
N SER A 9 -1.27 -5.61 -0.19
CA SER A 9 -0.92 -5.69 -1.62
C SER A 9 -2.15 -5.60 -2.53
N GLU A 10 -3.27 -6.21 -2.17
CA GLU A 10 -4.53 -6.10 -2.93
C GLU A 10 -5.08 -4.67 -2.86
N ALA A 11 -5.11 -4.06 -1.67
CA ALA A 11 -5.53 -2.66 -1.51
C ALA A 11 -4.69 -1.70 -2.38
N VAL A 12 -3.38 -1.93 -2.48
CA VAL A 12 -2.51 -1.15 -3.36
C VAL A 12 -2.85 -1.35 -4.84
N LYS A 13 -3.17 -2.57 -5.29
CA LYS A 13 -3.61 -2.80 -6.68
C LYS A 13 -4.86 -1.99 -6.99
N GLU A 14 -5.86 -2.08 -6.12
CA GLU A 14 -7.14 -1.41 -6.31
C GLU A 14 -6.97 0.11 -6.33
N ALA A 15 -6.17 0.67 -5.43
CA ALA A 15 -5.97 2.11 -5.36
C ALA A 15 -5.23 2.67 -6.59
N ILE A 16 -4.26 1.92 -7.13
CA ILE A 16 -3.59 2.29 -8.39
C ILE A 16 -4.53 2.16 -9.58
N TRP A 17 -5.33 1.08 -9.61
CA TRP A 17 -6.34 0.93 -10.65
C TRP A 17 -7.32 2.10 -10.65
N MET A 18 -7.79 2.53 -9.47
CA MET A 18 -8.63 3.73 -9.33
C MET A 18 -7.91 5.00 -9.79
N LYS A 19 -6.63 5.20 -9.44
CA LYS A 19 -5.83 6.35 -9.91
C LYS A 19 -5.78 6.39 -11.43
N ASN A 20 -5.46 5.27 -12.08
CA ASN A 20 -5.38 5.18 -13.53
C ASN A 20 -6.74 5.41 -14.17
N TYR A 21 -7.80 4.83 -13.61
CA TYR A 21 -9.16 5.01 -14.10
C TYR A 21 -9.60 6.48 -14.06
N ILE A 22 -9.32 7.18 -12.96
CA ILE A 22 -9.64 8.62 -12.82
C ILE A 22 -8.82 9.45 -13.81
N GLN A 23 -7.55 9.11 -14.03
CA GLN A 23 -6.71 9.76 -15.05
C GLN A 23 -7.27 9.56 -16.46
N GLU A 24 -7.73 8.36 -16.80
CA GLU A 24 -8.34 8.05 -18.10
C GLU A 24 -9.67 8.80 -18.32
N LEU A 25 -10.45 9.01 -17.26
CA LEU A 25 -11.67 9.80 -17.32
C LEU A 25 -11.42 11.29 -17.63
N GLY A 26 -10.19 11.78 -17.47
CA GLY A 26 -9.83 13.18 -17.78
C GLY A 26 -10.49 14.23 -16.90
N VAL A 27 -11.14 13.81 -15.81
CA VAL A 27 -11.89 14.68 -14.88
C VAL A 27 -10.99 15.43 -13.90
N VAL A 28 -9.76 14.96 -13.69
CA VAL A 28 -8.73 15.62 -12.88
C VAL A 28 -7.49 15.84 -13.75
N PRO A 29 -6.94 17.08 -13.83
CA PRO A 29 -5.67 17.31 -14.53
C PRO A 29 -4.59 16.46 -13.85
N SER A 30 -3.97 15.56 -14.62
CA SER A 30 -3.01 14.50 -14.24
C SER A 30 -2.75 14.33 -12.73
N ILE A 31 -3.05 13.15 -12.18
CA ILE A 31 -2.67 12.81 -10.80
C ILE A 31 -1.14 12.64 -10.71
N ILE A 32 -0.45 13.69 -10.27
CA ILE A 32 1.01 13.72 -10.09
C ILE A 32 1.42 13.06 -8.77
N GLU A 33 0.58 13.18 -7.73
CA GLU A 33 0.91 12.67 -6.40
C GLU A 33 0.80 11.13 -6.32
N PRO A 34 1.66 10.50 -5.50
CA PRO A 34 1.55 9.08 -5.19
C PRO A 34 0.29 8.80 -4.37
N VAL A 35 -0.31 7.64 -4.59
CA VAL A 35 -1.41 7.15 -3.73
C VAL A 35 -0.85 6.85 -2.34
N VAL A 36 -1.41 7.46 -1.31
CA VAL A 36 -1.01 7.19 0.08
C VAL A 36 -1.81 6.01 0.62
N ILE A 37 -1.10 4.97 1.06
CA ILE A 37 -1.67 3.77 1.63
C ILE A 37 -1.33 3.74 3.12
N PHE A 38 -2.37 3.74 3.92
CA PHE A 38 -2.31 3.78 5.37
C PHE A 38 -2.33 2.36 5.95
N CYS A 39 -1.28 1.98 6.66
CA CYS A 39 -1.15 0.67 7.28
C CYS A 39 -0.77 0.82 8.76
N ASP A 40 -1.38 0.05 9.65
CA ASP A 40 -1.03 0.03 11.08
C ASP A 40 0.07 -1.00 11.40
N ASN A 41 0.35 -1.94 10.48
CA ASN A 41 1.40 -2.94 10.65
C ASN A 41 2.78 -2.42 10.22
N ASN A 42 3.57 -1.98 11.21
CA ASN A 42 4.97 -1.59 11.04
C ASN A 42 5.84 -2.65 10.35
N GLY A 43 5.55 -3.94 10.54
CA GLY A 43 6.28 -5.03 9.89
C GLY A 43 6.04 -5.11 8.38
N VAL A 44 4.84 -4.74 7.91
CA VAL A 44 4.51 -4.66 6.48
C VAL A 44 5.16 -3.41 5.88
N ILE A 45 5.07 -2.27 6.55
CA ILE A 45 5.73 -1.02 6.13
C ILE A 45 7.25 -1.21 6.01
N ALA A 46 7.87 -1.81 7.03
CA ALA A 46 9.32 -2.07 7.02
C ALA A 46 9.70 -3.03 5.89
N LYS A 47 8.92 -4.09 5.63
CA LYS A 47 9.18 -5.03 4.54
C LYS A 47 8.99 -4.43 3.15
N ALA A 48 8.06 -3.49 2.99
CA ALA A 48 7.86 -2.76 1.74
C ALA A 48 9.03 -1.80 1.45
N LYS A 49 9.56 -1.14 2.49
CA LYS A 49 10.69 -0.20 2.39
C LYS A 49 12.05 -0.91 2.29
N GLU A 50 12.28 -1.95 3.08
CA GLU A 50 13.53 -2.69 3.14
C GLU A 50 13.27 -4.21 3.18
N PRO A 51 13.37 -4.90 2.04
CA PRO A 51 13.05 -6.32 1.95
C PRO A 51 14.21 -7.17 2.51
N ARG A 52 14.29 -7.29 3.84
CA ARG A 52 15.17 -8.28 4.46
C ARG A 52 14.57 -9.67 4.26
N SER A 53 15.31 -10.53 3.56
CA SER A 53 14.82 -11.86 3.23
C SER A 53 14.88 -12.78 4.47
N ASN A 54 13.75 -12.98 5.12
CA ASN A 54 13.58 -14.09 6.05
C ASN A 54 13.26 -15.36 5.25
N HIS A 55 14.00 -16.45 5.48
CA HIS A 55 13.88 -17.69 4.71
C HIS A 55 12.45 -18.25 4.69
N HIS A 56 11.69 -18.05 5.77
CA HIS A 56 10.29 -18.45 5.90
C HIS A 56 9.31 -17.66 5.02
N PHE A 57 9.63 -16.43 4.64
CA PHE A 57 8.72 -15.54 3.89
C PHE A 57 9.17 -15.26 2.46
N LYS A 58 10.26 -15.90 2.02
CA LYS A 58 10.87 -15.66 0.71
C LYS A 58 9.90 -15.96 -0.44
N HIS A 59 9.12 -17.02 -0.34
CA HIS A 59 8.14 -17.42 -1.37
C HIS A 59 6.98 -16.44 -1.48
N ILE A 60 6.50 -15.91 -0.36
CA ILE A 60 5.38 -14.96 -0.30
C ILE A 60 5.82 -13.60 -0.80
N LEU A 61 6.99 -13.13 -0.32
CA LEU A 61 7.59 -11.88 -0.81
C LEU A 61 7.88 -11.95 -2.31
N ARG A 62 8.25 -13.13 -2.83
CA ARG A 62 8.43 -13.36 -4.27
C ARG A 62 7.11 -13.40 -5.03
N ARG A 63 6.07 -14.00 -4.47
CA ARG A 63 4.76 -14.11 -5.10
C ARG A 63 4.01 -12.76 -5.12
N TYR A 64 4.29 -11.89 -4.14
CA TYR A 64 3.66 -10.59 -3.96
C TYR A 64 4.71 -9.46 -4.00
N HIS A 65 5.49 -9.43 -5.09
CA HIS A 65 6.44 -8.35 -5.42
C HIS A 65 5.79 -6.98 -5.66
N LEU A 66 4.46 -6.96 -5.74
CA LEU A 66 3.69 -5.81 -6.16
C LEU A 66 3.94 -4.56 -5.29
N LEU A 67 3.95 -4.68 -3.96
CA LEU A 67 4.20 -3.52 -3.09
C LEU A 67 5.56 -2.87 -3.38
N ARG A 68 6.58 -3.68 -3.66
CA ARG A 68 7.92 -3.19 -4.00
C ARG A 68 7.91 -2.46 -5.34
N GLU A 69 7.23 -3.02 -6.33
CA GLU A 69 7.17 -2.44 -7.67
C GLU A 69 6.43 -1.09 -7.66
N MET A 70 5.33 -1.00 -6.92
CA MET A 70 4.50 0.21 -6.86
C MET A 70 5.14 1.32 -6.04
N VAL A 71 5.82 1.00 -4.93
CA VAL A 71 6.63 1.97 -4.19
C VAL A 71 7.84 2.43 -5.03
N SER A 72 8.48 1.51 -5.76
CA SER A 72 9.61 1.86 -6.63
C SER A 72 9.21 2.72 -7.82
N LYS A 73 7.99 2.59 -8.34
CA LYS A 73 7.45 3.42 -9.42
C LYS A 73 7.03 4.82 -8.96
N SER A 74 7.17 5.13 -7.66
CA SER A 74 6.67 6.36 -7.05
C SER A 74 5.16 6.55 -7.22
N ASP A 75 4.42 5.49 -7.52
CA ASP A 75 2.97 5.53 -7.67
C ASP A 75 2.23 5.39 -6.34
N CYS A 76 2.90 4.85 -5.33
CA CYS A 76 2.35 4.63 -4.00
C CYS A 76 3.36 4.97 -2.89
N ARG A 77 2.85 5.59 -1.82
CA ARG A 77 3.57 5.85 -0.58
C ARG A 77 2.87 5.15 0.58
N MET A 78 3.63 4.43 1.40
CA MET A 78 3.09 3.79 2.60
C MET A 78 3.39 4.61 3.85
N ASP A 79 2.33 5.07 4.51
CA ASP A 79 2.39 5.81 5.77
C ASP A 79 1.65 5.06 6.89
N ARG A 80 2.02 5.36 8.13
CA ARG A 80 1.48 4.70 9.32
C ARG A 80 0.23 5.42 9.80
N VAL A 81 -0.80 4.66 10.18
CA VAL A 81 -1.93 5.19 10.98
C VAL A 81 -1.55 5.18 12.46
N SER A 82 -1.65 6.32 13.14
CA SER A 82 -1.61 6.36 14.61
C SER A 82 -2.87 5.69 15.16
N SER A 83 -2.74 4.82 16.15
CA SER A 83 -3.87 4.14 16.79
C SER A 83 -4.89 5.10 17.43
N GLU A 84 -4.57 6.39 17.55
CA GLU A 84 -5.48 7.43 18.05
C GLU A 84 -6.60 7.77 17.06
N GLU A 85 -6.45 7.45 15.77
CA GLU A 85 -7.46 7.73 14.74
C GLU A 85 -8.54 6.63 14.63
N LYS A 86 -8.40 5.52 15.38
CA LYS A 86 -9.38 4.42 15.37
C LYS A 86 -10.66 4.73 16.16
N HIS A 87 -10.72 5.84 16.91
CA HIS A 87 -11.81 6.15 17.85
C HIS A 87 -12.68 7.37 17.48
N SER A 88 -12.41 8.09 16.39
CA SER A 88 -13.21 9.28 16.03
C SER A 88 -14.31 9.03 14.98
N GLY A 89 -14.41 7.82 14.43
CA GLY A 89 -15.41 7.48 13.41
C GLY A 89 -16.75 6.92 13.93
N SER A 90 -16.95 6.84 15.26
CA SER A 90 -18.19 6.32 15.86
C SER A 90 -18.94 7.38 16.66
N THR A 91 -19.23 8.50 16.01
CA THR A 91 -20.34 9.44 16.29
C THR A 91 -20.58 10.12 14.94
N TYR A 92 -21.65 9.88 14.18
CA TYR A 92 -23.08 9.85 14.49
C TYR A 92 -23.82 8.88 13.55
#